data_AF-A0A536D3W2-F1
#
_entry.id   AF-A0A536D3W2-F1
#
_cell.length_a   1.000
_cell.length_b   1.000
_cell.length_c   1.000
_cell.angle_alpha   90.00
_cell.angle_beta   90.00
_cell.angle_gamma   90.00
#
_symmetry.space_group_name_H-M   'P 1'
#
loop_
_entity.id
_entity.type
_entity.pdbx_description
1 polymer ?
#
loop_
_entity_poly.entity_id
_entity_poly.type
_entity_poly.pdbx_seq_one_letter_code
_entity_poly.pdbx_strand_id
1 'polypeptide(L)'
;MVDAAPEDLAYPLADYPRLRPIEVFPIQDDGRRGLVLRDPADPKISPIIVSDGAADVLVLLDGQRTLPQLATVLLLRGASISEGQLRGYLTRLDQAGYLDGPRATHRLERRKADFRAGALRPAIHAGGAYVDGLQDLADMLAAGYLHVDGPGSLPAARDPQALPLRAAIAPHVDLHRGAPTYSWAYRELAEAAPADLYVVLGTCHTPVDGHFAATLKAYDTPFGAIPTDAEFVSRLARTWGRDLLSGEFAHAAEHSIEFQTVYLRSLGLAGESAAP
;
A
#
# COMPACT_ATOMS: atom_id res chain seq x y z
N MET A 1 8.95 7.49 -21.14
CA MET A 1 10.08 6.94 -21.92
C MET A 1 10.41 5.58 -21.34
N VAL A 2 10.23 4.53 -22.14
CA VAL A 2 10.63 3.17 -21.79
C VAL A 2 12.15 3.16 -21.90
N ASP A 3 12.85 3.39 -20.78
CA ASP A 3 14.29 3.20 -20.75
C ASP A 3 14.57 1.86 -20.07
N ALA A 4 15.10 0.97 -20.89
CA ALA A 4 15.41 -0.41 -20.60
C ALA A 4 16.13 -0.51 -19.25
N ALA A 5 15.87 -1.58 -18.49
CA ALA A 5 16.91 -2.02 -17.56
C ALA A 5 18.18 -2.17 -18.42
N PRO A 6 19.35 -1.66 -18.01
CA PRO A 6 20.55 -1.90 -18.80
C PRO A 6 20.66 -3.41 -18.95
N GLU A 7 20.58 -3.88 -20.19
CA GLU A 7 20.66 -5.30 -20.54
C GLU A 7 22.02 -5.90 -20.10
N ASP A 8 22.96 -5.04 -19.67
CA ASP A 8 24.31 -5.34 -19.20
C ASP A 8 24.48 -5.49 -17.67
N LEU A 9 23.46 -5.22 -16.84
CA LEU A 9 23.59 -5.57 -15.41
C LEU A 9 23.41 -7.07 -15.25
N ALA A 10 24.53 -7.78 -15.12
CA ALA A 10 24.51 -9.14 -14.59
C ALA A 10 23.88 -9.07 -13.19
N TYR A 11 22.67 -9.60 -13.06
CA TYR A 11 22.01 -9.83 -11.78
C TYR A 11 22.16 -11.32 -11.46
N PRO A 12 23.36 -11.77 -11.03
CA PRO A 12 23.53 -13.16 -10.66
C PRO A 12 22.61 -13.46 -9.48
N LEU A 13 22.06 -14.67 -9.49
CA LEU A 13 21.39 -15.19 -8.31
C LEU A 13 22.39 -15.19 -7.15
N ALA A 14 21.97 -14.71 -5.98
CA ALA A 14 22.82 -14.75 -4.79
C ALA A 14 23.21 -16.21 -4.46
N ASP A 15 24.45 -16.40 -4.02
CA ASP A 15 24.95 -17.71 -3.57
C ASP A 15 24.13 -18.25 -2.39
N TYR A 16 23.58 -17.35 -1.59
CA TYR A 16 22.72 -17.62 -0.45
C TYR A 16 21.36 -16.95 -0.67
N PRO A 17 20.43 -17.59 -1.41
CA PRO A 17 19.14 -17.02 -1.73
C PRO A 17 18.31 -16.78 -0.47
N ARG A 18 17.72 -15.59 -0.38
CA ARG A 18 16.85 -15.17 0.70
C ARG A 18 15.53 -14.65 0.14
N LEU A 19 14.43 -15.10 0.72
CA LEU A 19 13.10 -14.61 0.41
C LEU A 19 12.91 -13.23 1.04
N ARG A 20 12.37 -12.29 0.25
CA ARG A 20 11.91 -10.99 0.78
C ARG A 20 10.73 -11.19 1.73
N PRO A 21 10.44 -10.21 2.60
CA PRO A 21 9.21 -10.22 3.39
C PRO A 21 8.00 -10.15 2.44
N ILE A 22 7.41 -11.31 2.16
CA ILE A 22 6.30 -11.48 1.22
C ILE A 22 5.14 -12.15 1.93
N GLU A 23 3.94 -11.92 1.43
CA GLU A 23 2.75 -12.64 1.88
C GLU A 23 2.59 -13.93 1.09
N VAL A 24 2.18 -15.01 1.77
CA VAL A 24 1.95 -16.32 1.19
C VAL A 24 0.58 -16.81 1.64
N PHE A 25 -0.33 -17.02 0.67
CA PHE A 25 -1.69 -17.47 0.95
C PHE A 25 -2.00 -18.76 0.20
N PRO A 26 -2.67 -19.74 0.84
CA PRO A 26 -3.12 -20.94 0.14
C PRO A 26 -4.28 -20.60 -0.80
N ILE A 27 -4.27 -21.22 -1.97
CA ILE A 27 -5.39 -21.18 -2.91
C ILE A 27 -5.81 -22.60 -3.32
N GLN A 28 -7.08 -22.71 -3.68
CA GLN A 28 -7.63 -23.90 -4.31
C GLN A 28 -8.32 -23.46 -5.59
N ASP A 29 -7.80 -23.93 -6.73
CA ASP A 29 -8.32 -23.62 -8.07
C ASP A 29 -8.57 -24.94 -8.80
N ASP A 30 -9.81 -25.19 -9.22
CA ASP A 30 -10.23 -26.43 -9.89
C ASP A 30 -9.73 -27.73 -9.21
N GLY A 31 -9.76 -27.75 -7.87
CA GLY A 31 -9.31 -28.90 -7.07
C GLY A 31 -7.78 -29.04 -6.93
N ARG A 32 -6.99 -28.16 -7.55
CA ARG A 32 -5.54 -28.08 -7.37
C ARG A 32 -5.20 -27.10 -6.25
N ARG A 33 -4.34 -27.54 -5.33
CA ARG A 33 -3.77 -26.70 -4.27
C ARG A 33 -2.55 -25.95 -4.78
N GLY A 34 -2.42 -24.70 -4.38
CA GLY A 34 -1.25 -23.87 -4.67
C GLY A 34 -1.08 -22.79 -3.61
N LEU A 35 0.00 -22.03 -3.76
CA LEU A 35 0.28 -20.86 -2.93
C LEU A 35 0.36 -19.63 -3.83
N VAL A 36 -0.28 -18.55 -3.42
CA VAL A 36 -0.08 -17.22 -4.00
C VAL A 36 0.99 -16.51 -3.22
N LEU A 37 2.01 -16.03 -3.92
CA LEU A 37 3.01 -15.11 -3.39
C LEU A 37 2.62 -13.69 -3.79
N ARG A 38 2.67 -12.76 -2.83
CA ARG A 38 2.40 -11.34 -3.04
C ARG A 38 3.43 -10.50 -2.28
N ASP A 39 3.95 -9.46 -2.91
CA ASP A 39 4.79 -8.47 -2.22
C ASP A 39 3.90 -7.33 -1.68
N PRO A 40 3.73 -7.19 -0.35
CA PRO A 40 2.90 -6.12 0.21
C PRO A 40 3.56 -4.73 0.07
N ALA A 41 4.88 -4.66 -0.10
CA ALA A 41 5.61 -3.41 -0.27
C ALA A 41 5.67 -2.95 -1.75
N ASP A 42 5.26 -3.82 -2.68
CA ASP A 42 5.26 -3.52 -4.11
C ASP A 42 3.99 -4.01 -4.81
N PRO A 43 2.92 -3.20 -4.86
CA PRO A 43 1.70 -3.57 -5.57
C PRO A 43 1.89 -3.71 -7.09
N LYS A 44 3.05 -3.28 -7.66
CA LYS A 44 3.35 -3.48 -9.08
C LYS A 44 3.99 -4.85 -9.36
N ILE A 45 4.45 -5.56 -8.34
CA ILE A 45 4.87 -6.97 -8.51
C ILE A 45 3.59 -7.80 -8.60
N SER A 46 3.37 -8.39 -9.77
CA SER A 46 2.23 -9.29 -9.98
C SER A 46 2.30 -10.47 -9.03
N PRO A 47 1.20 -10.81 -8.35
CA PRO A 47 1.12 -12.04 -7.58
C PRO A 47 1.42 -13.24 -8.48
N ILE A 48 2.18 -14.20 -7.97
CA ILE A 48 2.48 -15.44 -8.68
C ILE A 48 1.91 -16.64 -7.94
N ILE A 49 1.40 -17.60 -8.70
CA ILE A 49 0.95 -18.88 -8.16
C ILE A 49 2.10 -19.88 -8.27
N VAL A 50 2.44 -20.50 -7.15
CA VAL A 50 3.39 -21.60 -7.08
C VAL A 50 2.69 -22.89 -6.63
N SER A 51 3.28 -24.03 -6.96
CA SER A 51 2.74 -25.33 -6.53
C SER A 51 2.82 -25.49 -5.01
N ASP A 52 2.00 -26.38 -4.46
CA ASP A 52 2.00 -26.68 -3.02
C ASP A 52 3.41 -27.12 -2.52
N GLY A 53 4.12 -27.94 -3.32
CA GLY A 53 5.49 -28.37 -3.02
C GLY A 53 6.55 -27.25 -3.04
N ALA A 54 6.20 -26.04 -3.47
CA ALA A 54 7.09 -24.89 -3.39
C ALA A 54 7.26 -24.38 -1.95
N ALA A 55 6.33 -24.68 -1.04
CA ALA A 55 6.38 -24.28 0.36
C ALA A 55 7.71 -24.70 1.03
N ASP A 56 8.12 -25.94 0.80
CA ASP A 56 9.36 -26.50 1.36
C ASP A 56 10.61 -25.77 0.87
N VAL A 57 10.60 -25.29 -0.37
CA VAL A 57 11.69 -24.48 -0.91
C VAL A 57 11.67 -23.11 -0.25
N LEU A 58 10.52 -22.43 -0.24
CA LEU A 58 10.38 -21.04 0.24
C LEU A 58 10.82 -20.88 1.71
N VAL A 59 10.45 -21.83 2.58
CA VAL A 59 10.82 -21.80 4.01
C VAL A 59 12.34 -21.94 4.22
N LEU A 60 13.07 -22.51 3.26
CA LEU A 60 14.52 -22.68 3.34
C LEU A 60 15.31 -21.49 2.77
N LEU A 61 14.64 -20.52 2.13
CA LEU A 61 15.28 -19.32 1.55
C LEU A 61 15.50 -18.25 2.62
N ASP A 62 16.34 -18.56 3.61
CA ASP A 62 16.68 -17.69 4.74
C ASP A 62 18.02 -16.95 4.56
N GLY A 63 18.69 -17.14 3.42
CA GLY A 63 20.01 -16.58 3.16
C GLY A 63 21.17 -17.29 3.88
N GLN A 64 20.97 -18.51 4.40
CA GLN A 64 22.01 -19.26 5.11
C GLN A 64 22.55 -20.47 4.34
N ARG A 65 21.88 -20.88 3.25
CA ARG A 65 22.22 -22.09 2.50
C ARG A 65 22.52 -21.79 1.04
N THR A 66 23.54 -22.46 0.54
CA THR A 66 23.86 -22.50 -0.89
C THR A 66 22.91 -23.42 -1.66
N LEU A 67 22.86 -23.29 -2.99
CA LEU A 67 22.04 -24.16 -3.85
C LEU A 67 22.30 -25.66 -3.63
N PRO A 68 23.56 -26.16 -3.55
CA PRO A 68 23.82 -27.57 -3.25
C PRO A 68 23.30 -28.00 -1.87
N GLN A 69 23.42 -27.14 -0.86
CA GLN A 69 22.90 -27.40 0.49
C GLN A 69 21.37 -27.44 0.51
N LEU A 70 20.71 -26.52 -0.19
CA LEU A 70 19.26 -26.52 -0.36
C LEU A 70 18.77 -27.82 -1.02
N ALA A 71 19.40 -28.23 -2.13
CA ALA A 71 19.06 -29.47 -2.83
C ALA A 71 19.22 -30.70 -1.91
N THR A 72 20.28 -30.73 -1.09
CA THR A 72 20.51 -31.81 -0.11
C THR A 72 19.42 -31.84 0.95
N VAL A 73 19.03 -30.70 1.52
CA VAL A 73 17.95 -30.63 2.53
C VAL A 73 16.61 -31.06 1.94
N LEU A 74 16.29 -30.62 0.72
CA LEU A 74 15.05 -31.01 0.03
C LEU A 74 15.00 -32.51 -0.23
N LEU A 75 16.12 -33.11 -0.66
CA LEU A 75 16.23 -34.56 -0.85
C LEU A 75 15.98 -35.33 0.45
N LEU A 76 16.56 -34.87 1.57
CA LEU A 76 16.33 -35.47 2.89
C LEU A 76 14.87 -35.34 3.38
N ARG A 77 14.12 -34.36 2.87
CA ARG A 77 12.68 -34.18 3.12
C ARG A 77 11.80 -34.96 2.14
N GLY A 78 12.39 -35.76 1.24
CA GLY A 78 11.66 -36.57 0.26
C GLY A 78 11.35 -35.86 -1.06
N ALA A 79 11.81 -34.63 -1.27
CA ALA A 79 11.66 -33.90 -2.51
C ALA A 79 12.84 -34.18 -3.46
N SER A 80 12.58 -34.86 -4.58
CA SER A 80 13.60 -35.09 -5.62
C SER A 80 13.61 -33.93 -6.61
N ILE A 81 14.55 -33.00 -6.44
CA ILE A 81 14.77 -31.85 -7.33
C ILE A 81 16.26 -31.79 -7.70
N SER A 82 16.55 -31.67 -9.00
CA SER A 82 17.93 -31.46 -9.47
C SER A 82 18.39 -30.02 -9.19
N GLU A 83 19.71 -29.81 -9.06
CA GLU A 83 20.25 -28.45 -8.87
C GLU A 83 19.84 -27.50 -10.02
N GLY A 84 19.80 -28.00 -11.26
CA GLY A 84 19.35 -27.22 -12.42
C GLY A 84 17.89 -26.78 -12.32
N GLN A 85 17.00 -27.66 -11.86
CA GLN A 85 15.58 -27.32 -11.62
C GLN A 85 15.44 -26.31 -10.48
N LEU A 86 16.18 -26.49 -9.37
CA LEU A 86 16.18 -25.56 -8.25
C LEU A 86 16.69 -24.18 -8.69
N ARG A 87 17.80 -24.13 -9.43
CA ARG A 87 18.35 -22.88 -9.99
C ARG A 87 17.36 -22.18 -10.91
N GLY A 88 16.69 -22.93 -11.80
CA GLY A 88 15.67 -22.37 -12.69
C GLY A 88 14.44 -21.84 -11.93
N TYR A 89 14.05 -22.49 -10.84
CA TYR A 89 12.98 -22.01 -9.96
C TYR A 89 13.38 -20.70 -9.24
N LEU A 90 14.55 -20.67 -8.60
CA LEU A 90 15.05 -19.48 -7.90
C LEU A 90 15.29 -18.30 -8.85
N THR A 91 15.76 -18.56 -10.06
CA THR A 91 15.94 -17.52 -11.09
C THR A 91 14.60 -16.86 -11.45
N ARG A 92 13.53 -17.65 -11.57
CA ARG A 92 12.18 -17.10 -11.81
C ARG A 92 11.66 -16.28 -10.63
N LEU A 93 11.92 -16.72 -9.39
CA LEU A 93 11.59 -15.94 -8.20
C LEU A 93 12.36 -14.62 -8.13
N ASP A 94 13.66 -14.63 -8.44
CA ASP A 94 14.48 -13.41 -8.53
C ASP A 94 13.96 -12.46 -9.60
N GLN A 95 13.73 -12.96 -10.81
CA GLN A 95 13.17 -12.17 -11.93
C GLN A 95 11.82 -11.54 -11.58
N ALA A 96 10.96 -12.30 -10.90
CA ALA A 96 9.68 -11.80 -10.40
C ALA A 96 9.84 -10.79 -9.24
N GLY A 97 10.97 -10.79 -8.55
CA GLY A 97 11.33 -9.82 -7.50
C GLY A 97 11.07 -10.32 -6.08
N TYR A 98 10.89 -11.62 -5.88
CA TYR A 98 10.60 -12.20 -4.56
C TYR A 98 11.85 -12.53 -3.74
N LEU A 99 13.04 -12.50 -4.35
CA LEU A 99 14.31 -12.75 -3.65
C LEU A 99 15.06 -11.46 -3.37
N ASP A 100 15.79 -11.45 -2.25
CA ASP A 100 16.79 -10.43 -1.98
C ASP A 100 17.95 -10.57 -2.98
N GLY A 101 18.42 -9.43 -3.49
CA GLY A 101 19.55 -9.40 -4.40
C GLY A 101 19.69 -8.07 -5.14
N PRO A 102 20.69 -7.96 -6.03
CA PRO A 102 20.95 -6.73 -6.77
C PRO A 102 19.77 -6.32 -7.66
N ARG A 103 19.01 -7.28 -8.20
CA ARG A 103 17.83 -7.02 -9.03
C ARG A 103 16.71 -6.36 -8.24
N ALA A 104 16.34 -6.94 -7.10
CA ALA A 104 15.30 -6.40 -6.24
C ALA A 104 15.70 -5.03 -5.69
N THR A 105 16.97 -4.88 -5.29
CA THR A 105 17.51 -3.59 -4.81
C THR A 105 17.42 -2.51 -5.89
N HIS A 106 17.90 -2.79 -7.11
CA HIS A 106 17.82 -1.85 -8.22
C HIS A 106 16.36 -1.47 -8.56
N ARG A 107 15.45 -2.47 -8.57
CA ARG A 107 14.02 -2.22 -8.80
C ARG A 107 13.42 -1.30 -7.74
N LEU A 108 13.70 -1.58 -6.46
CA LEU A 108 13.22 -0.75 -5.34
C LEU A 108 13.75 0.67 -5.42
N GLU A 109 15.04 0.86 -5.68
CA GLU A 109 15.63 2.19 -5.79
C GLU A 109 15.10 2.98 -6.99
N ARG A 110 14.87 2.33 -8.14
CA ARG A 110 14.17 2.97 -9.27
C ARG A 110 12.76 3.41 -8.86
N ARG A 111 11.98 2.55 -8.19
CA ARG A 111 10.63 2.91 -7.75
C ARG A 111 10.62 4.06 -6.74
N LYS A 112 11.57 4.07 -5.80
CA LYS A 112 11.74 5.20 -4.86
C LYS A 112 12.07 6.49 -5.62
N ALA A 113 12.95 6.42 -6.63
CA ALA A 113 13.28 7.58 -7.46
C ALA A 113 12.07 8.07 -8.27
N ASP A 114 11.33 7.17 -8.92
CA ASP A 114 10.11 7.49 -9.67
C ASP A 114 9.05 8.12 -8.77
N PHE A 115 8.84 7.55 -7.58
CA PHE A 115 7.90 8.09 -6.60
C PHE A 115 8.32 9.49 -6.13
N ARG A 116 9.60 9.67 -5.77
CA ARG A 116 10.15 10.98 -5.37
C ARG A 116 9.97 12.04 -6.46
N ALA A 117 10.17 11.67 -7.73
CA ALA A 117 10.03 12.59 -8.87
C ALA A 117 8.59 13.03 -9.15
N GLY A 118 7.58 12.23 -8.76
CA GLY A 118 6.16 12.58 -8.94
C GLY A 118 5.66 13.60 -7.92
N ALA A 119 4.80 14.54 -8.34
CA ALA A 119 4.18 15.50 -7.42
C ALA A 119 2.99 14.91 -6.63
N LEU A 120 2.37 13.86 -7.17
CA LEU A 120 1.20 13.21 -6.60
C LEU A 120 1.57 11.86 -5.97
N ARG A 121 0.83 11.51 -4.93
CA ARG A 121 0.62 10.14 -4.48
C ARG A 121 -0.67 9.67 -5.16
N PRO A 122 -0.63 8.81 -6.20
CA PRO A 122 -1.82 8.42 -6.97
C PRO A 122 -2.86 7.67 -6.13
N ALA A 123 -4.13 7.68 -6.54
CA ALA A 123 -5.24 6.93 -5.93
C ALA A 123 -5.17 5.41 -6.22
N ILE A 124 -4.11 4.74 -5.73
CA ILE A 124 -3.79 3.36 -6.12
C ILE A 124 -4.79 2.29 -5.66
N HIS A 125 -5.71 2.61 -4.72
CA HIS A 125 -6.74 1.67 -4.28
C HIS A 125 -8.11 1.92 -4.94
N ALA A 126 -8.22 2.92 -5.81
CA ALA A 126 -9.37 3.11 -6.68
C ALA A 126 -9.55 1.91 -7.63
N GLY A 127 -10.79 1.49 -7.84
CA GLY A 127 -11.16 0.27 -8.57
C GLY A 127 -11.00 -1.04 -7.78
N GLY A 128 -10.35 -1.01 -6.60
CA GLY A 128 -10.16 -2.17 -5.73
C GLY A 128 -10.90 -2.02 -4.40
N ALA A 129 -10.40 -1.13 -3.53
CA ALA A 129 -10.98 -0.91 -2.21
C ALA A 129 -12.25 -0.04 -2.27
N TYR A 130 -12.37 0.79 -3.30
CA TYR A 130 -13.51 1.63 -3.62
C TYR A 130 -13.62 1.79 -5.14
N VAL A 131 -14.77 2.24 -5.63
CA VAL A 131 -15.00 2.45 -7.07
C VAL A 131 -14.24 3.68 -7.58
N ASP A 132 -13.70 3.59 -8.80
CA ASP A 132 -12.86 4.65 -9.39
C ASP A 132 -13.68 5.79 -10.03
N GLY A 133 -14.91 5.49 -10.48
CA GLY A 133 -15.78 6.49 -11.11
C GLY A 133 -16.25 7.55 -10.11
N LEU A 134 -16.12 8.84 -10.47
CA LEU A 134 -16.50 9.97 -9.61
C LEU A 134 -17.94 9.86 -9.06
N GLN A 135 -18.92 9.64 -9.94
CA GLN A 135 -20.33 9.53 -9.54
C GLN A 135 -20.58 8.23 -8.76
N ASP A 136 -20.03 7.11 -9.23
CA ASP A 136 -20.18 5.82 -8.54
C ASP A 136 -19.61 5.89 -7.12
N LEU A 137 -18.50 6.62 -6.93
CA LEU A 137 -17.88 6.82 -5.63
C LEU A 137 -18.74 7.71 -4.74
N ALA A 138 -19.30 8.80 -5.28
CA ALA A 138 -20.24 9.65 -4.55
C ALA A 138 -21.46 8.83 -4.07
N ASP A 139 -22.03 8.01 -4.94
CA ASP A 139 -23.17 7.15 -4.64
C ASP A 139 -22.80 6.08 -3.59
N MET A 140 -21.61 5.50 -3.69
CA MET A 140 -21.08 4.54 -2.72
C MET A 140 -20.91 5.18 -1.32
N LEU A 141 -20.36 6.39 -1.24
CA LEU A 141 -20.22 7.11 0.02
C LEU A 141 -21.60 7.47 0.60
N ALA A 142 -22.53 7.97 -0.24
CA ALA A 142 -23.91 8.26 0.14
C ALA A 142 -24.63 7.02 0.69
N ALA A 143 -24.43 5.86 0.07
CA ALA A 143 -24.97 4.59 0.54
C ALA A 143 -24.43 4.20 1.93
N GLY A 144 -23.17 4.54 2.24
CA GLY A 144 -22.60 4.38 3.58
C GLY A 144 -23.38 5.17 4.64
N TYR A 145 -23.69 6.43 4.35
CA TYR A 145 -24.49 7.27 5.26
C TYR A 145 -25.91 6.74 5.47
N LEU A 146 -26.53 6.21 4.42
CA LEU A 146 -27.91 5.71 4.41
C LEU A 146 -28.05 4.24 4.84
N HIS A 147 -26.93 3.54 5.08
CA HIS A 147 -26.93 2.15 5.49
C HIS A 147 -27.59 1.96 6.86
N VAL A 148 -28.17 0.78 7.11
CA VAL A 148 -28.82 0.45 8.40
C VAL A 148 -27.87 0.54 9.60
N ASP A 149 -26.59 0.23 9.39
CA ASP A 149 -25.52 0.37 10.38
C ASP A 149 -24.79 1.74 10.32
N GLY A 150 -25.20 2.59 9.37
CA GLY A 150 -24.69 3.96 9.21
C GLY A 150 -25.54 4.97 9.99
N PRO A 151 -25.25 6.28 9.83
CA PRO A 151 -26.02 7.35 10.47
C PRO A 151 -27.51 7.45 10.08
N GLY A 152 -27.95 6.73 9.05
CA GLY A 152 -29.32 6.70 8.56
C GLY A 152 -29.76 7.95 7.78
N SER A 153 -28.86 8.91 7.58
CA SER A 153 -29.11 10.12 6.79
C SER A 153 -27.80 10.70 6.26
N LEU A 154 -27.87 11.42 5.15
CA LEU A 154 -26.77 12.26 4.69
C LEU A 154 -26.44 13.35 5.74
N PRO A 155 -25.21 13.89 5.76
CA PRO A 155 -24.86 15.01 6.61
C PRO A 155 -25.78 16.21 6.38
N ALA A 156 -26.19 16.86 7.46
CA ALA A 156 -26.97 18.10 7.38
C ALA A 156 -26.11 19.27 6.87
N ALA A 157 -26.78 20.34 6.43
CA ALA A 157 -26.10 21.60 6.18
C ALA A 157 -25.44 22.10 7.48
N ARG A 158 -24.17 22.51 7.38
CA ARG A 158 -23.40 22.99 8.53
C ARG A 158 -24.07 24.21 9.17
N ASP A 159 -24.27 24.15 10.49
CA ASP A 159 -24.70 25.31 11.28
C ASP A 159 -23.58 26.37 11.33
N PRO A 160 -23.85 27.65 11.02
CA PRO A 160 -22.88 28.73 11.22
C PRO A 160 -22.33 28.84 12.65
N GLN A 161 -23.04 28.31 13.66
CA GLN A 161 -22.62 28.24 15.06
C GLN A 161 -22.05 26.88 15.46
N ALA A 162 -21.80 25.98 14.50
CA ALA A 162 -21.21 24.68 14.77
C ALA A 162 -19.86 24.82 15.50
N LEU A 163 -19.63 23.95 16.48
CA LEU A 163 -18.36 23.90 17.19
C LEU A 163 -17.33 23.10 16.36
N PRO A 164 -16.02 23.37 16.51
CA PRO A 164 -14.99 22.60 15.83
C PRO A 164 -14.88 21.19 16.42
N LEU A 165 -14.83 20.18 15.56
CA LEU A 165 -14.48 18.81 15.95
C LEU A 165 -12.97 18.72 16.18
N ARG A 166 -12.56 18.29 17.38
CA ARG A 166 -11.13 18.24 17.74
C ARG A 166 -10.39 17.03 17.17
N ALA A 167 -11.06 15.88 17.14
CA ALA A 167 -10.52 14.64 16.62
C ALA A 167 -11.66 13.67 16.29
N ALA A 168 -11.40 12.76 15.35
CA ALA A 168 -12.24 11.61 15.06
C ALA A 168 -11.36 10.38 14.87
N ILE A 169 -11.92 9.20 15.15
CA ILE A 169 -11.28 7.92 14.84
C ILE A 169 -12.19 7.23 13.83
N ALA A 170 -11.62 6.90 12.68
CA ALA A 170 -12.29 6.15 11.62
C ALA A 170 -11.46 4.88 11.31
N PRO A 171 -12.11 3.80 10.83
CA PRO A 171 -11.38 2.62 10.39
C PRO A 171 -10.52 2.91 9.15
N HIS A 172 -9.73 1.93 8.74
CA HIS A 172 -9.02 1.95 7.45
C HIS A 172 -9.25 0.65 6.64
N VAL A 173 -10.33 -0.09 6.92
CA VAL A 173 -10.74 -1.24 6.09
C VAL A 173 -11.25 -0.75 4.73
N ASP A 174 -11.10 -1.57 3.68
CA ASP A 174 -11.61 -1.24 2.34
C ASP A 174 -13.02 -0.62 2.38
N LEU A 175 -13.19 0.51 1.69
CA LEU A 175 -14.40 1.31 1.80
C LEU A 175 -15.65 0.53 1.39
N HIS A 176 -15.56 -0.36 0.39
CA HIS A 176 -16.70 -1.19 -0.04
C HIS A 176 -17.21 -2.13 1.06
N ARG A 177 -16.41 -2.37 2.11
CA ARG A 177 -16.78 -3.18 3.28
C ARG A 177 -17.12 -2.32 4.48
N GLY A 178 -16.44 -1.18 4.64
CA GLY A 178 -16.47 -0.38 5.86
C GLY A 178 -17.29 0.90 5.81
N ALA A 179 -17.78 1.34 4.64
CA ALA A 179 -18.36 2.68 4.45
C ALA A 179 -19.39 3.12 5.52
N PRO A 180 -20.31 2.26 6.01
CA PRO A 180 -21.23 2.64 7.08
C PRO A 180 -20.52 3.14 8.36
N THR A 181 -19.43 2.50 8.77
CA THR A 181 -18.67 2.87 9.96
C THR A 181 -17.92 4.18 9.78
N TYR A 182 -17.32 4.41 8.61
CA TYR A 182 -16.68 5.70 8.30
C TYR A 182 -17.68 6.85 8.37
N SER A 183 -18.89 6.61 7.88
CA SER A 183 -19.95 7.62 7.72
C SER A 183 -20.35 8.27 9.04
N TRP A 184 -20.22 7.58 10.18
CA TRP A 184 -20.41 8.18 11.50
C TRP A 184 -19.39 9.29 11.79
N ALA A 185 -18.10 9.00 11.63
CA ALA A 185 -17.03 9.98 11.87
C ALA A 185 -17.10 11.15 10.89
N TYR A 186 -17.38 10.86 9.61
CA TYR A 186 -17.38 11.88 8.57
C TYR A 186 -18.67 12.72 8.53
N ARG A 187 -19.78 12.22 9.06
CA ARG A 187 -20.96 13.05 9.32
C ARG A 187 -20.67 14.11 10.38
N GLU A 188 -20.12 13.70 11.52
CA GLU A 188 -19.73 14.64 12.59
C GLU A 188 -18.73 15.68 12.07
N LEU A 189 -17.78 15.26 11.24
CA LEU A 189 -16.81 16.17 10.64
C LEU A 189 -17.44 17.14 9.62
N ALA A 190 -18.38 16.67 8.80
CA ALA A 190 -19.08 17.50 7.81
C ALA A 190 -19.92 18.60 8.48
N GLU A 191 -20.60 18.24 9.56
CA GLU A 191 -21.51 19.11 10.33
C GLU A 191 -20.77 20.06 11.30
N ALA A 192 -19.51 19.75 11.66
CA ALA A 192 -18.66 20.60 12.50
C ALA A 192 -18.10 21.82 11.75
N ALA A 193 -17.64 22.83 12.51
CA ALA A 193 -16.89 23.95 11.92
C ALA A 193 -15.61 23.46 11.22
N PRO A 194 -15.28 23.99 10.02
CA PRO A 194 -14.11 23.56 9.27
C PRO A 194 -12.82 23.99 9.98
N ALA A 195 -11.74 23.24 9.71
CA ALA A 195 -10.40 23.58 10.15
C ALA A 195 -9.53 24.06 8.98
N ASP A 196 -8.56 24.91 9.27
CA ASP A 196 -7.57 25.34 8.27
C ASP A 196 -6.59 24.21 7.89
N LEU A 197 -6.41 23.23 8.79
CA LEU A 197 -5.52 22.09 8.62
C LEU A 197 -6.14 20.82 9.21
N TYR A 198 -6.18 19.76 8.42
CA TYR A 198 -6.56 18.42 8.84
C TYR A 198 -5.31 17.55 8.93
N VAL A 199 -5.05 16.96 10.10
CA VAL A 199 -3.93 16.03 10.32
C VAL A 199 -4.47 14.60 10.36
N VAL A 200 -4.06 13.77 9.39
CA VAL A 200 -4.45 12.36 9.31
C VAL A 200 -3.29 11.49 9.77
N LEU A 201 -3.52 10.71 10.83
CA LEU A 201 -2.57 9.71 11.31
C LEU A 201 -3.05 8.33 10.87
N GLY A 202 -2.24 7.65 10.06
CA GLY A 202 -2.53 6.31 9.54
C GLY A 202 -1.53 5.27 10.05
N THR A 203 -1.98 4.03 10.12
CA THR A 203 -1.11 2.88 10.38
C THR A 203 -0.26 2.60 9.15
N CYS A 204 1.05 2.39 9.35
CA CYS A 204 1.91 1.88 8.29
C CYS A 204 2.04 0.36 8.40
N HIS A 205 1.69 -0.36 7.34
CA HIS A 205 1.75 -1.82 7.26
C HIS A 205 3.12 -2.34 6.78
N THR A 206 4.03 -1.44 6.41
CA THR A 206 5.38 -1.76 6.00
C THR A 206 6.41 -1.20 7.00
N PRO A 207 7.59 -1.81 7.11
CA PRO A 207 8.64 -1.25 7.96
C PRO A 207 9.03 0.17 7.52
N VAL A 208 9.09 1.09 8.48
CA VAL A 208 9.58 2.46 8.30
C VAL A 208 10.65 2.79 9.33
N ASP A 209 11.68 3.49 8.89
CA ASP A 209 12.69 4.04 9.79
C ASP A 209 12.10 5.20 10.59
N GLY A 210 12.37 5.26 11.89
CA GLY A 210 12.04 6.44 12.70
C GLY A 210 10.62 6.54 13.25
N HIS A 211 9.84 5.44 13.23
CA HIS A 211 8.46 5.28 13.72
C HIS A 211 7.37 6.00 12.90
N PHE A 212 7.67 7.16 12.32
CA PHE A 212 6.73 7.94 11.51
C PHE A 212 7.36 8.28 10.17
N ALA A 213 6.51 8.24 9.13
CA ALA A 213 6.81 8.75 7.81
C ALA A 213 5.81 9.86 7.47
N ALA A 214 6.28 10.87 6.75
CA ALA A 214 5.46 11.89 6.12
C ALA A 214 5.76 11.94 4.62
N THR A 215 4.86 12.60 3.89
CA THR A 215 5.03 12.86 2.46
C THR A 215 4.70 14.32 2.19
N LEU A 216 5.39 14.94 1.24
CA LEU A 216 5.03 16.28 0.75
C LEU A 216 4.11 16.23 -0.47
N LYS A 217 3.83 15.02 -0.97
CA LYS A 217 3.01 14.82 -2.16
C LYS A 217 1.55 15.09 -1.84
N ALA A 218 0.82 15.62 -2.82
CA ALA A 218 -0.63 15.69 -2.73
C ALA A 218 -1.20 14.28 -2.90
N TYR A 219 -2.21 13.94 -2.10
CA TYR A 219 -2.94 12.68 -2.23
C TYR A 219 -3.98 12.81 -3.33
N ASP A 220 -3.83 12.03 -4.40
CA ASP A 220 -4.82 12.00 -5.47
C ASP A 220 -6.04 11.18 -5.05
N THR A 221 -7.21 11.59 -5.52
CA THR A 221 -8.49 10.90 -5.30
C THR A 221 -9.37 11.09 -6.54
N PRO A 222 -10.40 10.26 -6.77
CA PRO A 222 -11.36 10.50 -7.85
C PRO A 222 -12.08 11.87 -7.76
N PHE A 223 -12.20 12.44 -6.56
CA PHE A 223 -12.73 13.81 -6.33
C PHE A 223 -11.68 14.93 -6.54
N GLY A 224 -10.47 14.57 -6.98
CA GLY A 224 -9.33 15.47 -7.15
C GLY A 224 -8.32 15.37 -6.01
N ALA A 225 -7.14 15.95 -6.24
CA ALA A 225 -6.03 15.86 -5.30
C ALA A 225 -6.21 16.76 -4.06
N ILE A 226 -5.76 16.27 -2.91
CA ILE A 226 -5.65 17.02 -1.66
C ILE A 226 -4.20 17.43 -1.44
N PRO A 227 -3.90 18.74 -1.34
CA PRO A 227 -2.54 19.22 -1.10
C PRO A 227 -2.07 18.88 0.32
N THR A 228 -0.78 18.65 0.46
CA THR A 228 -0.13 18.54 1.77
C THR A 228 0.46 19.89 2.18
N ASP A 229 0.23 20.31 3.43
CA ASP A 229 0.84 21.51 4.00
C ASP A 229 2.35 21.27 4.26
N ALA A 230 3.17 21.69 3.31
CA ALA A 230 4.62 21.53 3.36
C ALA A 230 5.26 22.34 4.51
N GLU A 231 4.67 23.47 4.90
CA GLU A 231 5.19 24.29 5.99
C GLU A 231 4.96 23.58 7.32
N PHE A 232 3.75 23.03 7.53
CA PHE A 232 3.43 22.22 8.69
C PHE A 232 4.35 21.01 8.80
N VAL A 233 4.53 20.23 7.72
CA VAL A 233 5.43 19.07 7.72
C VAL A 233 6.87 19.49 8.05
N SER A 234 7.34 20.60 7.51
CA SER A 234 8.68 21.14 7.81
C SER A 234 8.84 21.58 9.27
N ARG A 235 7.81 22.18 9.89
CA ARG A 235 7.81 22.51 11.32
C ARG A 235 7.77 21.25 12.19
N LEU A 236 6.98 20.25 11.79
CA LEU A 236 6.86 18.98 12.50
C LEU A 236 8.19 18.21 12.49
N ALA A 237 8.84 18.09 11.32
CA ALA A 237 10.13 17.41 11.19
C ALA A 237 11.22 18.04 12.07
N ARG A 238 11.28 19.39 12.11
CA ARG A 238 12.22 20.13 12.99
C ARG A 238 11.96 19.86 14.47
N THR A 239 10.70 19.75 14.87
CA THR A 239 10.32 19.50 16.26
C THR A 239 10.59 18.04 16.67
N TRP A 240 10.36 17.10 15.76
CA TRP A 240 10.62 15.67 15.97
C TRP A 240 12.12 15.33 16.03
N GLY A 241 12.95 16.10 15.34
CA GLY A 241 14.41 15.92 15.34
C GLY A 241 14.89 14.73 14.52
N ARG A 242 14.04 14.17 13.65
CA ARG A 242 14.40 13.13 12.67
C ARG A 242 13.80 13.48 11.31
N ASP A 243 14.39 12.92 10.26
CA ASP A 243 13.87 13.04 8.91
C ASP A 243 12.58 12.23 8.77
N LEU A 244 11.43 12.91 8.61
CA LEU A 244 10.14 12.28 8.37
C LEU A 244 9.98 11.80 6.92
N LEU A 245 10.79 12.34 5.99
CA LEU A 245 10.71 12.01 4.57
C LEU A 245 11.58 10.81 4.20
N SER A 246 12.42 10.32 5.10
CA SER A 246 13.23 9.10 4.87
C SER A 246 12.34 7.88 4.59
N GLY A 247 11.17 7.82 5.23
CA GLY A 247 10.15 6.79 5.04
C GLY A 247 9.08 7.14 4.00
N GLU A 248 9.20 8.23 3.25
CA GLU A 248 8.14 8.75 2.36
C GLU A 248 7.60 7.68 1.38
N PHE A 249 8.47 6.78 0.91
CA PHE A 249 8.08 5.71 -0.02
C PHE A 249 7.04 4.73 0.55
N ALA A 250 6.90 4.60 1.87
CA ALA A 250 5.86 3.76 2.47
C ALA A 250 4.44 4.22 2.07
N HIS A 251 4.26 5.51 1.80
CA HIS A 251 2.98 6.06 1.32
C HIS A 251 2.60 5.54 -0.09
N ALA A 252 3.55 5.00 -0.86
CA ALA A 252 3.31 4.58 -2.24
C ALA A 252 2.40 3.36 -2.35
N ALA A 253 2.33 2.52 -1.32
CA ALA A 253 1.49 1.31 -1.26
C ALA A 253 0.47 1.34 -0.11
N GLU A 254 0.63 2.25 0.86
CA GLU A 254 -0.21 2.30 2.06
C GLU A 254 -1.61 2.86 1.79
N HIS A 255 -2.65 2.21 2.32
CA HIS A 255 -4.07 2.56 2.11
C HIS A 255 -4.64 3.40 3.25
N SER A 256 -4.05 3.35 4.45
CA SER A 256 -4.70 3.86 5.66
C SER A 256 -5.10 5.33 5.61
N ILE A 257 -4.26 6.17 4.98
CA ILE A 257 -4.49 7.61 4.80
C ILE A 257 -5.33 7.90 3.56
N GLU A 258 -5.17 7.11 2.48
CA GLU A 258 -5.89 7.34 1.21
C GLU A 258 -7.40 7.34 1.40
N PHE A 259 -7.93 6.38 2.15
CA PHE A 259 -9.36 6.28 2.42
C PHE A 259 -9.90 7.52 3.16
N GLN A 260 -9.09 8.10 4.04
CA GLN A 260 -9.46 9.32 4.75
C GLN A 260 -9.45 10.52 3.80
N THR A 261 -8.47 10.59 2.89
CA THR A 261 -8.40 11.65 1.88
C THR A 261 -9.60 11.61 0.92
N VAL A 262 -10.09 10.42 0.56
CA VAL A 262 -11.32 10.30 -0.25
C VAL A 262 -12.53 10.95 0.42
N TYR A 263 -12.75 10.69 1.71
CA TYR A 263 -13.85 11.31 2.46
C TYR A 263 -13.64 12.81 2.69
N LEU A 264 -12.43 13.25 3.04
CA LEU A 264 -12.13 14.67 3.21
C LEU A 264 -12.43 15.44 1.92
N ARG A 265 -11.96 14.92 0.78
CA ARG A 265 -12.18 15.56 -0.52
C ARG A 265 -13.64 15.55 -0.93
N SER A 266 -14.37 14.45 -0.71
CA SER A 266 -15.80 14.37 -1.07
C SER A 266 -16.68 15.37 -0.29
N LEU A 267 -16.26 15.74 0.91
CA LEU A 267 -16.90 16.78 1.74
C LEU A 267 -16.43 18.20 1.42
N GLY A 268 -15.51 18.37 0.46
CA GLY A 268 -14.88 19.67 0.19
C GLY A 268 -14.03 20.18 1.36
N LEU A 269 -13.55 19.28 2.21
CA LEU A 269 -12.69 19.59 3.35
C LEU A 269 -11.23 19.36 2.94
N ALA A 270 -10.46 20.44 2.89
CA ALA A 270 -9.06 20.51 2.42
C ALA A 270 -8.85 20.61 0.89
N GLY A 271 -7.98 21.56 0.53
CA GLY A 271 -7.71 21.97 -0.86
C GLY A 271 -8.73 22.98 -1.38
N GLU A 272 -8.39 23.66 -2.48
CA GLU A 272 -9.39 24.45 -3.22
C GLU A 272 -10.44 23.47 -3.76
N SER A 273 -11.69 23.61 -3.32
CA SER A 273 -12.80 22.87 -3.93
C SER A 273 -12.93 23.37 -5.37
N ALA A 274 -12.72 22.48 -6.34
CA ALA A 274 -13.37 22.65 -7.63
C ALA A 274 -14.85 22.36 -7.37
N ALA A 275 -15.57 23.36 -6.87
CA ALA A 275 -17.02 23.30 -6.79
C ALA A 275 -17.58 23.11 -8.20
N PRO A 276 -18.65 22.32 -8.33
CA PRO A 276 -19.86 22.81 -8.94
C PRO A 276 -20.81 23.37 -7.87
#